data_AF-A0A8T2ZED4-F1
#
_entry.id   AF-A0A8T2ZED4-F1
#
_cell.length_a   1.000
_cell.length_b   1.000
_cell.length_c   1.000
_cell.angle_alpha   90.00
_cell.angle_beta   90.00
_cell.angle_gamma   90.00
#
_symmetry.space_group_name_H-M   'P 1'
#
loop_
_entity.id
_entity.type
_entity.pdbx_description
1 polymer ?
#
loop_
_entity_poly.entity_id
_entity_poly.type
_entity_poly.pdbx_seq_one_letter_code
_entity_poly.pdbx_strand_id
1 'polypeptide(L)'
;MVLKSAIELDIIEIIFTATSEGGCACISVISPAKIAARIPSKNPDASVLLDRMLRLLASYDILKCSTCIKENGEVERAYSEGPTCKFLVKLKVHGFKELVDVGDGIGVAINIISSKHPHIQGTNYDLPHVIADAPNDERCFITLITHTRASEPLTYYKAFYVLGVEHVGGSDERCLKLLKNCWEALPRDGKVIIVESILPVAPENIASSHIVFEQDLLMLARNPGG
;
A
#
# COMPACT_ATOMS: atom_id res chain seq x y z
N MET A 1 8.81 -9.46 0.40
CA MET A 1 8.34 -10.82 0.09
C MET A 1 6.95 -11.12 0.67
N VAL A 2 6.72 -10.94 1.98
CA VAL A 2 5.41 -11.28 2.60
C VAL A 2 4.22 -10.48 2.03
N LEU A 3 4.38 -9.19 1.77
CA LEU A 3 3.32 -8.36 1.15
C LEU A 3 2.96 -8.87 -0.26
N LYS A 4 3.95 -9.13 -1.12
CA LYS A 4 3.76 -9.70 -2.45
C LYS A 4 2.95 -11.01 -2.40
N SER A 5 3.35 -11.95 -1.54
CA SER A 5 2.60 -13.21 -1.37
C SER A 5 1.20 -13.00 -0.81
N ALA A 6 0.98 -11.98 0.03
CA ALA A 6 -0.34 -11.66 0.55
C ALA A 6 -1.28 -11.10 -0.53
N ILE A 7 -0.74 -10.47 -1.56
CA ILE A 7 -1.50 -9.98 -2.73
C ILE A 7 -1.79 -11.13 -3.68
N GLU A 8 -0.78 -11.95 -4.00
CA GLU A 8 -0.94 -13.12 -4.89
C GLU A 8 -1.95 -14.15 -4.35
N LEU A 9 -2.14 -14.19 -3.03
CA LEU A 9 -3.11 -15.06 -2.35
C LEU A 9 -4.42 -14.34 -1.98
N ASP A 10 -4.63 -13.11 -2.45
CA ASP A 10 -5.80 -12.28 -2.19
C ASP A 10 -6.15 -12.11 -0.69
N ILE A 11 -5.15 -12.22 0.20
CA ILE A 11 -5.34 -12.21 1.66
C ILE A 11 -6.00 -10.90 2.11
N ILE A 12 -5.56 -9.78 1.55
CA ILE A 12 -6.06 -8.46 1.92
C ILE A 12 -7.54 -8.33 1.57
N GLU A 13 -7.94 -8.77 0.37
CA GLU A 13 -9.32 -8.71 -0.09
C GLU A 13 -10.23 -9.68 0.67
N ILE A 14 -9.72 -10.87 1.01
CA ILE A 14 -10.42 -11.83 1.87
C ILE A 14 -10.75 -11.20 3.24
N ILE A 15 -9.79 -10.52 3.86
CA ILE A 15 -9.99 -9.84 5.15
C ILE A 15 -10.98 -8.69 4.98
N PHE A 16 -10.80 -7.85 3.95
CA PHE A 16 -11.69 -6.72 3.65
C PHE A 16 -13.15 -7.18 3.52
N THR A 17 -13.40 -8.18 2.69
CA THR A 17 -14.75 -8.73 2.45
C THR A 17 -15.35 -9.31 3.74
N ALA A 18 -14.58 -10.13 4.49
CA ALA A 18 -15.08 -10.73 5.72
C ALA A 18 -15.40 -9.70 6.81
N THR A 19 -14.65 -8.59 6.83
CA THR A 19 -14.82 -7.56 7.83
C THR A 19 -15.86 -6.50 7.41
N SER A 20 -16.19 -6.40 6.13
CA SER A 20 -17.22 -5.49 5.61
C SER A 20 -18.66 -6.06 5.62
N GLU A 21 -18.84 -7.38 5.57
CA GLU A 21 -20.17 -8.04 5.50
C GLU A 21 -20.96 -8.09 6.82
N GLY A 22 -20.41 -7.55 7.92
CA GLY A 22 -21.06 -7.57 9.24
C GLY A 22 -21.87 -6.31 9.53
N GLY A 23 -23.18 -6.33 9.25
CA GLY A 23 -24.13 -5.26 9.61
C GLY A 23 -24.42 -5.10 11.11
N CYS A 24 -23.51 -5.52 12.00
CA CYS A 24 -23.66 -5.43 13.45
C CYS A 24 -22.46 -4.70 14.07
N ALA A 25 -22.70 -3.89 15.09
CA ALA A 25 -21.76 -2.96 15.73
C ALA A 25 -20.57 -3.60 16.48
N CYS A 26 -20.24 -4.87 16.21
CA CYS A 26 -19.04 -5.53 16.70
C CYS A 26 -17.86 -5.31 15.74
N ILE A 27 -16.65 -5.18 16.28
CA ILE A 27 -15.42 -5.12 15.49
C ILE A 27 -15.32 -6.43 14.71
N SER A 28 -15.57 -6.36 13.40
CA SER A 28 -15.51 -7.49 12.51
C SER A 28 -14.04 -7.85 12.28
N VAL A 29 -13.61 -8.97 12.86
CA VAL A 29 -12.25 -9.51 12.75
C VAL A 29 -12.33 -10.94 12.22
N ILE A 30 -11.31 -11.38 11.50
CA ILE A 30 -11.22 -12.73 10.91
C ILE A 30 -9.95 -13.44 11.38
N SER A 31 -10.06 -14.73 11.73
CA SER A 31 -8.93 -15.54 12.19
C SER A 31 -8.13 -16.16 11.02
N PRO A 32 -6.84 -16.49 11.21
CA PRO A 32 -6.02 -17.16 10.19
C PRO A 32 -6.63 -18.44 9.64
N ALA A 33 -7.32 -19.22 10.48
CA ALA A 33 -8.00 -20.44 10.04
C ALA A 33 -9.15 -20.15 9.05
N LYS A 34 -9.94 -19.09 9.31
CA LYS A 34 -11.01 -18.65 8.40
C LYS A 34 -10.46 -18.07 7.10
N ILE A 35 -9.32 -17.38 7.14
CA ILE A 35 -8.62 -16.90 5.94
C ILE A 35 -8.10 -18.10 5.13
N ALA A 36 -7.42 -19.05 5.79
CA ALA A 36 -6.86 -20.24 5.16
C ALA A 36 -7.93 -21.06 4.41
N ALA A 37 -9.12 -21.18 4.99
CA ALA A 37 -10.25 -21.91 4.38
C ALA A 37 -10.76 -21.28 3.07
N ARG A 38 -10.44 -20.01 2.81
CA ARG A 38 -10.83 -19.28 1.59
C ARG A 38 -9.75 -19.27 0.51
N ILE A 39 -8.56 -19.74 0.83
CA ILE A 39 -7.44 -19.84 -0.11
C ILE A 39 -7.46 -21.25 -0.71
N PRO A 40 -7.24 -21.42 -2.03
CA PRO A 40 -7.25 -22.72 -2.70
C PRO A 40 -5.99 -23.55 -2.36
N SER A 41 -5.84 -23.95 -1.10
CA SER A 41 -4.69 -24.70 -0.59
C SER A 41 -5.13 -25.97 0.15
N LYS A 42 -4.37 -27.06 -0.04
CA LYS A 42 -4.53 -28.31 0.69
C LYS A 42 -3.52 -28.46 1.84
N ASN A 43 -2.70 -27.44 2.09
CA ASN A 43 -1.65 -27.49 3.10
C ASN A 43 -2.27 -27.42 4.52
N PRO A 44 -2.09 -28.45 5.36
CA PRO A 44 -2.62 -28.46 6.73
C PRO A 44 -2.05 -27.33 7.60
N ASP A 45 -0.84 -26.85 7.29
CA ASP A 45 -0.16 -25.79 8.03
C ASP A 45 -0.47 -24.38 7.48
N ALA A 46 -1.37 -24.25 6.50
CA ALA A 46 -1.67 -22.98 5.85
C ALA A 46 -2.06 -21.89 6.86
N SER A 47 -2.90 -22.22 7.85
CA SER A 47 -3.34 -21.28 8.88
C SER A 47 -2.18 -20.76 9.75
N VAL A 48 -1.20 -21.62 10.06
CA VAL A 48 -0.03 -21.29 10.86
C VAL A 48 0.93 -20.40 10.06
N LEU A 49 1.16 -20.72 8.79
CA LEU A 49 1.99 -19.91 7.90
C LEU A 49 1.35 -18.54 7.62
N LEU A 50 0.04 -18.50 7.41
CA LEU A 50 -0.74 -17.27 7.27
C LEU A 50 -0.65 -16.41 8.51
N ASP A 51 -0.81 -16.97 9.71
CA ASP A 51 -0.66 -16.22 10.95
C ASP A 51 0.71 -15.52 11.08
N ARG A 52 1.79 -16.18 10.63
CA ARG A 52 3.12 -15.56 10.60
C ARG A 52 3.18 -14.39 9.62
N MET A 53 2.60 -14.54 8.43
CA MET A 53 2.53 -13.48 7.43
C MET A 53 1.69 -12.30 7.93
N LEU A 54 0.49 -12.57 8.43
CA LEU A 54 -0.47 -11.58 8.90
C LEU A 54 0.07 -10.78 10.09
N ARG A 55 0.80 -11.42 10.99
CA ARG A 55 1.46 -10.76 12.12
C ARG A 55 2.56 -9.81 11.68
N LEU A 56 3.31 -10.16 10.64
CA LEU A 56 4.25 -9.22 10.01
C LEU A 56 3.50 -8.06 9.36
N LEU A 57 2.45 -8.32 8.58
CA LEU A 57 1.64 -7.24 7.98
C LEU A 57 1.03 -6.31 9.04
N ALA A 58 0.62 -6.87 10.18
CA ALA A 58 0.10 -6.09 11.30
C ALA A 58 1.18 -5.25 12.00
N SER A 59 2.44 -5.70 12.06
CA SER A 59 3.52 -4.87 12.61
C SER A 59 3.90 -3.68 11.72
N TYR A 60 3.46 -3.69 10.46
CA TYR A 60 3.60 -2.56 9.51
C TYR A 60 2.27 -1.79 9.33
N ASP A 61 1.30 -1.97 10.22
CA ASP A 61 -0.03 -1.32 10.17
C ASP A 61 -0.85 -1.56 8.89
N ILE A 62 -0.44 -2.53 8.07
CA ILE A 62 -1.21 -2.97 6.90
C ILE A 62 -2.50 -3.65 7.34
N LEU A 63 -2.45 -4.37 8.46
CA LEU A 63 -3.58 -5.01 9.13
C LEU A 63 -3.64 -4.59 10.59
N LYS A 64 -4.82 -4.66 11.21
CA LYS A 64 -4.95 -4.54 12.66
C LYS A 64 -5.06 -5.93 13.27
N CYS A 65 -4.18 -6.24 14.23
CA CYS A 65 -4.22 -7.48 14.99
C CYS A 65 -4.97 -7.28 16.31
N SER A 66 -5.84 -8.22 16.66
CA SER A 66 -6.53 -8.32 17.95
C SER A 66 -6.54 -9.77 18.43
N THR A 67 -6.83 -9.98 19.71
CA THR A 67 -7.10 -11.31 20.26
C THR A 67 -8.61 -11.53 20.37
N CYS A 68 -9.07 -12.73 20.03
CA CYS A 68 -10.42 -13.18 20.31
C CYS A 68 -10.37 -14.49 21.10
N ILE A 69 -11.41 -14.70 21.90
CA ILE A 69 -11.59 -15.94 22.68
C ILE A 69 -12.61 -16.78 21.93
N LYS A 70 -12.22 -18.01 21.57
CA LYS A 70 -13.12 -18.99 20.95
C LYS A 70 -14.15 -19.49 21.96
N GLU A 71 -15.21 -20.12 21.48
CA GLU A 71 -16.25 -20.74 22.32
C GLU A 71 -15.70 -21.81 23.29
N ASN A 72 -14.59 -22.45 22.92
CA ASN A 72 -13.88 -23.43 23.76
C ASN A 72 -12.93 -22.81 24.81
N GLY A 73 -12.85 -21.48 24.90
CA GLY A 73 -11.98 -20.74 25.81
C GLY A 73 -10.55 -20.53 25.32
N GLU A 74 -10.17 -21.05 24.15
CA GLU A 74 -8.84 -20.80 23.58
C GLU A 74 -8.73 -19.36 23.06
N VAL A 75 -7.54 -18.77 23.26
CA VAL A 75 -7.22 -17.46 22.70
C VAL A 75 -6.64 -17.64 21.29
N GLU A 76 -7.20 -16.96 20.31
CA GLU A 76 -6.65 -16.88 18.97
C GLU A 76 -6.43 -15.43 18.52
N ARG A 77 -5.52 -15.23 17.58
CA ARG A 77 -5.36 -13.94 16.89
C ARG A 77 -6.42 -13.80 15.82
N ALA A 78 -6.91 -12.58 15.66
CA ALA A 78 -7.79 -12.19 14.59
C ALA A 78 -7.34 -10.87 13.98
N TYR A 79 -7.62 -10.70 12.70
CA TYR A 79 -7.12 -9.62 11.87
C TYR A 79 -8.29 -8.84 11.28
N SER A 80 -8.09 -7.55 11.12
CA SER A 80 -9.01 -6.66 10.43
C SER A 80 -8.23 -5.67 9.58
N GLU A 81 -8.93 -4.87 8.80
CA GLU A 81 -8.31 -3.81 8.00
C GLU A 81 -7.46 -2.88 8.88
N GLY A 82 -6.19 -2.75 8.51
CA GLY A 82 -5.29 -1.76 9.10
C GLY A 82 -5.51 -0.38 8.47
N PRO A 83 -5.01 0.69 9.11
CA PRO A 83 -5.08 2.05 8.58
C PRO A 83 -4.59 2.14 7.14
N THR A 84 -3.46 1.50 6.82
CA THR A 84 -2.82 1.55 5.49
C THR A 84 -3.66 0.91 4.39
N CYS A 85 -4.30 -0.25 4.65
CA CYS A 85 -5.29 -0.82 3.71
C CYS A 85 -6.49 0.10 3.53
N LYS A 86 -6.97 0.73 4.61
CA LYS A 86 -8.10 1.64 4.58
C LYS A 86 -7.79 2.93 3.81
N PHE A 87 -6.54 3.39 3.81
CA PHE A 87 -6.11 4.55 3.02
C PHE A 87 -6.15 4.26 1.51
N LEU A 88 -5.64 3.11 1.06
CA LEU A 88 -5.68 2.70 -0.35
C LEU A 88 -7.12 2.60 -0.89
N VAL A 89 -8.06 2.15 -0.06
CA VAL A 89 -9.47 1.98 -0.44
C VAL A 89 -10.28 3.28 -0.33
N LYS A 90 -9.86 4.25 0.49
CA LYS A 90 -10.57 5.52 0.72
C LYS A 90 -10.00 6.71 -0.03
N LEU A 91 -9.01 6.49 -0.90
CA LEU A 91 -8.53 7.53 -1.81
C LEU A 91 -9.73 8.14 -2.54
N LYS A 92 -9.94 9.45 -2.36
CA LYS A 92 -10.99 10.19 -3.05
C LYS A 92 -10.53 10.44 -4.49
N VAL A 93 -10.53 9.38 -5.28
CA VAL A 93 -10.17 9.41 -6.71
C VAL A 93 -11.38 9.63 -7.62
N HIS A 94 -12.57 9.84 -7.02
CA HIS A 94 -13.79 10.17 -7.75
C HIS A 94 -13.59 11.39 -8.65
N GLY A 95 -13.72 11.18 -9.97
CA GLY A 95 -13.56 12.21 -11.00
C GLY A 95 -12.25 12.10 -11.79
N PHE A 96 -11.30 11.27 -11.36
CA PHE A 96 -10.13 10.93 -12.16
C PHE A 96 -10.39 9.69 -13.02
N LYS A 97 -9.85 9.70 -14.24
CA LYS A 97 -9.89 8.55 -15.15
C LYS A 97 -8.54 7.84 -15.24
N GLU A 98 -7.47 8.52 -14.83
CA GLU A 98 -6.09 8.05 -14.95
C GLU A 98 -5.35 8.39 -13.65
N LEU A 99 -4.59 7.43 -13.15
CA LEU A 99 -3.77 7.55 -11.95
C LEU A 99 -2.40 6.95 -12.24
N VAL A 100 -1.33 7.71 -12.02
CA VAL A 100 0.04 7.24 -12.14
C VAL A 100 0.63 7.08 -10.75
N ASP A 101 1.10 5.88 -10.45
CA ASP A 101 1.78 5.53 -9.21
C ASP A 101 3.29 5.56 -9.43
N VAL A 102 3.98 6.46 -8.72
CA VAL A 102 5.40 6.76 -8.93
C VAL A 102 6.21 6.20 -7.76
N GLY A 103 7.07 5.22 -8.04
CA GLY A 103 8.02 4.67 -7.06
C GLY A 103 7.46 3.62 -6.10
N ASP A 104 6.27 3.05 -6.36
CA ASP A 104 5.66 1.98 -5.55
C ASP A 104 6.24 0.58 -5.86
N GLY A 105 7.32 0.51 -6.64
CA GLY A 105 7.96 -0.74 -6.98
C GLY A 105 7.21 -1.49 -8.07
N ILE A 106 6.71 -2.67 -7.75
CA ILE A 106 6.06 -3.58 -8.71
C ILE A 106 4.56 -3.28 -8.93
N GLY A 107 4.06 -2.13 -8.46
CA GLY A 107 2.71 -1.64 -8.76
C GLY A 107 1.60 -2.29 -7.91
N VAL A 108 1.89 -2.57 -6.64
CA VAL A 108 0.92 -3.19 -5.73
C VAL A 108 -0.25 -2.26 -5.46
N ALA A 109 0.04 -1.01 -5.08
CA ALA A 109 -0.97 -0.06 -4.67
C ALA A 109 -1.88 0.29 -5.85
N ILE A 110 -1.31 0.60 -7.01
CA ILE A 110 -2.09 0.91 -8.21
C ILE A 110 -2.98 -0.24 -8.69
N ASN A 111 -2.56 -1.50 -8.53
CA ASN A 111 -3.40 -2.67 -8.82
C ASN A 111 -4.61 -2.76 -7.88
N ILE A 112 -4.40 -2.51 -6.58
CA ILE A 112 -5.49 -2.48 -5.60
C ILE A 112 -6.46 -1.32 -5.92
N ILE A 113 -5.95 -0.14 -6.24
CA ILE A 113 -6.77 1.02 -6.57
C ILE A 113 -7.58 0.78 -7.84
N SER A 114 -6.94 0.29 -8.91
CA SER A 114 -7.59 0.03 -10.20
C SER A 114 -8.64 -1.07 -10.12
N SER A 115 -8.41 -2.11 -9.28
CA SER A 115 -9.41 -3.16 -9.06
C SER A 115 -10.66 -2.66 -8.33
N LYS A 116 -10.51 -1.75 -7.35
CA LYS A 116 -11.66 -1.17 -6.61
C LYS A 116 -12.32 0.00 -7.33
N HIS A 117 -11.61 0.66 -8.23
CA HIS A 117 -12.12 1.75 -9.05
C HIS A 117 -11.95 1.42 -10.54
N PRO A 118 -12.77 0.52 -11.12
CA PRO A 118 -12.58 0.05 -12.51
C PRO A 118 -12.69 1.14 -13.59
N HIS A 119 -13.15 2.33 -13.22
CA HIS A 119 -13.20 3.51 -14.09
C HIS A 119 -11.85 4.26 -14.18
N ILE A 120 -10.87 3.85 -13.36
CA ILE A 120 -9.52 4.41 -13.31
C ILE A 120 -8.59 3.48 -14.05
N GLN A 121 -7.86 4.04 -14.99
CA GLN A 121 -6.72 3.43 -15.63
C GLN A 121 -5.47 3.73 -14.80
N GLY A 122 -4.90 2.70 -14.20
CA GLY A 122 -3.69 2.80 -13.41
C GLY A 122 -2.43 2.71 -14.27
N THR A 123 -1.39 3.46 -13.91
CA THR A 123 -0.05 3.30 -14.49
C THR A 123 0.98 3.14 -13.38
N ASN A 124 1.73 2.04 -13.35
CA ASN A 124 2.88 1.89 -12.47
C ASN A 124 4.12 2.50 -13.13
N TYR A 125 4.83 3.37 -12.41
CA TYR A 125 5.97 4.12 -12.90
C TYR A 125 7.15 3.97 -11.94
N ASP A 126 8.19 3.27 -12.37
CA ASP A 126 9.39 3.00 -11.58
C ASP A 126 10.63 2.85 -12.49
N LEU A 127 11.79 2.59 -11.89
CA LEU A 127 13.05 2.36 -12.59
C LEU A 127 12.98 1.09 -13.46
N PRO A 128 13.72 1.05 -14.59
CA PRO A 128 13.70 -0.08 -15.53
C PRO A 128 13.88 -1.45 -14.89
N HIS A 129 14.81 -1.55 -13.94
CA HIS A 129 15.13 -2.83 -13.29
C HIS A 129 14.04 -3.28 -12.32
N VAL A 130 13.25 -2.37 -11.77
CA VAL A 130 12.12 -2.67 -10.87
C VAL A 130 10.92 -3.12 -11.69
N ILE A 131 10.63 -2.38 -12.76
CA ILE A 131 9.57 -2.68 -13.72
C ILE A 131 9.77 -4.03 -14.42
N ALA A 132 11.02 -4.44 -14.67
CA ALA A 132 11.30 -5.75 -15.26
C ALA A 132 10.75 -6.93 -14.45
N ASP A 133 10.62 -6.76 -13.13
CA ASP A 133 10.09 -7.77 -12.20
C ASP A 133 8.60 -7.56 -11.87
N ALA A 134 7.95 -6.56 -12.47
CA ALA A 134 6.54 -6.25 -12.23
C ALA A 134 5.63 -7.28 -12.93
N PRO A 135 4.53 -7.71 -12.29
CA PRO A 135 3.55 -8.58 -12.91
C PRO A 135 2.82 -7.85 -14.05
N ASN A 136 2.62 -8.52 -15.17
CA ASN A 136 1.78 -8.02 -16.26
C ASN A 136 0.29 -8.11 -15.84
N ASP A 137 -0.31 -6.99 -15.42
CA ASP A 137 -1.76 -6.84 -15.23
C ASP A 137 -2.32 -5.96 -16.35
N GLU A 138 -3.28 -6.46 -17.12
CA GLU A 138 -3.89 -5.73 -18.23
C GLU A 138 -4.64 -4.45 -17.79
N ARG A 139 -4.95 -4.33 -16.48
CA ARG A 139 -5.63 -3.15 -15.90
C ARG A 139 -4.67 -2.03 -15.53
N CYS A 140 -3.36 -2.31 -15.51
CA CYS A 140 -2.34 -1.33 -15.19
C CYS A 140 -1.28 -1.25 -16.29
N PHE A 141 -1.09 -0.05 -16.82
CA PHE A 141 -0.02 0.19 -17.79
C PHE A 141 1.30 0.33 -17.05
N ILE A 142 2.36 -0.26 -17.60
CA ILE A 142 3.69 -0.16 -17.01
C ILE A 142 4.53 0.76 -17.88
N THR A 143 5.03 1.87 -17.30
CA THR A 143 5.83 2.86 -18.03
C THR A 143 7.27 2.91 -17.50
N LEU A 144 8.23 2.85 -18.42
CA LEU A 144 9.66 2.77 -18.14
C LEU A 144 10.32 4.16 -18.11
N ILE A 145 11.18 4.44 -17.11
CA ILE A 145 12.09 5.59 -17.14
C ILE A 145 13.38 5.22 -17.86
N THR A 146 13.64 5.76 -19.03
CA THR A 146 15.04 6.07 -19.40
C THR A 146 15.35 7.48 -18.86
N HIS A 147 16.53 7.69 -18.27
CA HIS A 147 17.02 9.00 -17.80
C HIS A 147 17.15 10.08 -18.90
N THR A 148 16.51 9.89 -20.06
CA THR A 148 16.63 10.69 -21.27
C THR A 148 15.29 11.00 -21.92
N ARG A 149 14.18 11.07 -21.18
CA ARG A 149 12.95 11.70 -21.71
C ARG A 149 12.83 13.14 -21.22
N ALA A 150 13.82 13.95 -21.60
CA ALA A 150 13.76 15.41 -21.54
C ALA A 150 13.03 16.02 -22.76
N SER A 151 12.29 15.23 -23.54
CA SER A 151 11.82 15.70 -24.86
C SER A 151 10.43 15.26 -25.30
N GLU A 152 9.64 14.58 -24.47
CA GLU A 152 8.22 14.38 -24.79
C GLU A 152 7.36 14.57 -23.53
N PRO A 153 6.37 15.47 -23.56
CA PRO A 153 5.54 15.74 -22.40
C PRO A 153 4.74 14.49 -22.02
N LEU A 154 4.81 14.11 -20.74
CA LEU A 154 3.85 13.19 -20.11
C LEU A 154 2.46 13.77 -20.35
N THR A 155 1.78 13.29 -21.38
CA THR A 155 0.56 13.93 -21.86
C THR A 155 -0.63 13.29 -21.14
N TYR A 156 -1.26 14.08 -20.24
CA TYR A 156 -2.63 13.95 -19.73
C TYR A 156 -2.94 13.07 -18.50
N TYR A 157 -2.02 12.87 -17.56
CA TYR A 157 -2.38 12.18 -16.30
C TYR A 157 -3.06 13.14 -15.31
N LYS A 158 -4.19 12.75 -14.71
CA LYS A 158 -4.95 13.65 -13.79
C LYS A 158 -4.59 13.50 -12.31
N ALA A 159 -3.89 12.43 -11.93
CA ALA A 159 -3.39 12.26 -10.59
C ALA A 159 -2.06 11.52 -10.55
N PHE A 160 -1.10 12.04 -9.78
CA PHE A 160 0.09 11.29 -9.37
C PHE A 160 -0.12 10.78 -7.94
N TYR A 161 0.11 9.50 -7.72
CA TYR A 161 0.16 8.85 -6.42
C TYR A 161 1.64 8.61 -6.10
N VAL A 162 2.12 9.19 -5.00
CA VAL A 162 3.49 8.95 -4.51
C VAL A 162 3.39 8.41 -3.10
N LEU A 163 3.76 7.15 -2.93
CA LEU A 163 3.89 6.50 -1.64
C LEU A 163 5.38 6.52 -1.24
N GLY A 164 5.71 7.11 -0.09
CA GLY A 164 7.09 7.09 0.41
C GLY A 164 8.04 8.03 -0.34
N VAL A 165 7.70 9.32 -0.41
CA VAL A 165 8.52 10.39 -1.00
C VAL A 165 9.92 10.43 -0.38
N GLU A 166 10.06 10.12 0.91
CA GLU A 166 11.37 10.07 1.59
C GLU A 166 12.26 8.93 1.08
N HIS A 167 11.69 7.76 0.78
CA HIS A 167 12.42 6.61 0.22
C HIS A 167 12.87 6.84 -1.23
N VAL A 168 12.07 7.57 -2.01
CA VAL A 168 12.31 7.83 -3.44
C VAL A 168 13.19 9.06 -3.65
N GLY A 169 12.98 10.11 -2.85
CA GLY A 169 13.70 11.37 -2.94
C GLY A 169 15.03 11.36 -2.19
N GLY A 170 15.07 10.78 -0.98
CA GLY A 170 16.25 10.79 -0.11
C GLY A 170 16.55 12.19 0.48
N SER A 171 16.74 13.22 -0.35
CA SER A 171 16.95 14.61 0.09
C SER A 171 15.85 15.55 -0.39
N ASP A 172 15.68 16.67 0.32
CA ASP A 172 14.71 17.72 -0.03
C ASP A 172 14.87 18.20 -1.48
N GLU A 173 16.09 18.35 -1.99
CA GLU A 173 16.33 18.81 -3.37
C GLU A 173 15.81 17.81 -4.40
N ARG A 174 15.96 16.52 -4.11
CA ARG A 174 15.47 15.44 -4.97
C ARG A 174 13.96 15.30 -4.87
N CYS A 175 13.38 15.41 -3.66
CA CYS A 175 11.93 15.48 -3.44
C CYS A 175 11.32 16.64 -4.23
N LEU A 176 11.90 17.84 -4.12
CA LEU A 176 11.44 19.01 -4.86
C LEU A 176 11.53 18.82 -6.37
N LYS A 177 12.60 18.19 -6.86
CA LYS A 177 12.75 17.89 -8.28
C LYS A 177 11.69 16.89 -8.76
N LEU A 178 11.44 15.83 -7.98
CA LEU A 178 10.41 14.84 -8.28
C LEU A 178 9.03 15.48 -8.32
N LEU A 179 8.66 16.24 -7.28
CA LEU A 179 7.36 16.91 -7.18
C LEU A 179 7.15 17.94 -8.28
N LYS A 180 8.19 18.68 -8.68
CA LYS A 180 8.13 19.60 -9.83
C LYS A 180 7.86 18.86 -11.13
N ASN A 181 8.56 17.75 -11.38
CA ASN A 181 8.32 16.95 -12.58
C ASN A 181 6.89 16.39 -12.61
N CYS A 182 6.39 15.89 -11.47
CA CYS A 182 4.99 15.45 -11.35
C CYS A 182 4.04 16.60 -11.64
N TRP A 183 4.28 17.78 -11.07
CA TRP A 183 3.44 18.95 -11.28
C TRP A 183 3.40 19.41 -12.75
N GLU A 184 4.55 19.45 -13.42
CA GLU A 184 4.67 19.85 -14.82
C GLU A 184 4.03 18.84 -15.79
N ALA A 185 3.91 17.58 -15.40
CA ALA A 185 3.26 16.52 -16.16
C ALA A 185 1.72 16.54 -16.05
N LEU A 186 1.15 17.31 -15.13
CA LEU A 186 -0.29 17.36 -14.92
C LEU A 186 -0.99 18.38 -15.86
N PRO A 187 -2.23 18.11 -16.30
CA PRO A 187 -3.09 19.11 -16.89
C PRO A 187 -3.55 20.13 -15.83
N ARG A 188 -4.18 21.23 -16.26
CA ARG A 188 -4.63 22.33 -15.36
C ARG A 188 -5.54 21.87 -14.20
N ASP A 189 -6.30 20.80 -14.38
CA ASP A 189 -7.20 20.21 -13.38
C ASP A 189 -6.61 18.98 -12.67
N GLY A 190 -5.35 18.65 -12.96
CA GLY A 190 -4.64 17.54 -12.35
C GLY A 190 -4.24 17.82 -10.90
N LYS A 191 -3.96 16.75 -10.14
CA LYS A 191 -3.52 16.85 -8.74
C LYS A 191 -2.33 15.94 -8.48
N VAL A 192 -1.43 16.36 -7.60
CA VAL A 192 -0.45 15.46 -6.97
C VAL A 192 -1.03 15.00 -5.64
N ILE A 193 -1.11 13.69 -5.43
CA ILE A 193 -1.54 13.05 -4.19
C ILE A 193 -0.29 12.46 -3.54
N ILE A 194 0.08 13.03 -2.39
CA ILE A 194 1.20 12.56 -1.58
C ILE A 194 0.64 11.72 -0.43
N VAL A 195 1.13 10.49 -0.29
CA VAL A 195 0.82 9.63 0.85
C VAL A 195 2.13 9.36 1.58
N GLU A 196 2.27 10.03 2.72
CA GLU A 196 3.46 9.96 3.57
C GLU A 196 3.06 10.03 5.04
N SER A 197 3.91 9.46 5.89
CA SER A 197 3.84 9.70 7.33
C SER A 197 4.14 11.17 7.64
N ILE A 198 3.37 11.79 8.53
CA ILE A 198 3.69 13.13 9.03
C ILE A 198 4.31 12.96 10.41
N LEU A 199 5.60 13.27 10.53
CA LEU A 199 6.29 13.27 11.82
C LEU A 199 5.73 14.39 12.70
N PRO A 200 5.10 14.08 13.85
CA PRO A 200 4.63 15.10 14.76
C PRO A 200 5.82 15.81 15.41
N VAL A 201 5.62 17.08 15.80
CA VAL A 201 6.67 17.93 16.38
C VAL A 201 7.25 17.35 17.67
N ALA A 202 6.46 16.59 18.43
CA ALA A 202 6.88 15.92 19.65
C ALA A 202 6.32 14.49 19.71
N PRO A 203 7.04 13.54 20.36
CA PRO A 203 6.53 12.21 20.59
C PRO A 203 5.28 12.23 21.47
N GLU A 204 4.24 11.57 21.00
CA GLU A 204 3.04 11.28 21.77
C GLU A 204 3.02 9.79 22.14
N ASN A 205 2.44 9.45 23.29
CA ASN A 205 2.33 8.05 23.72
C ASN A 205 1.16 7.34 23.03
N ILE A 206 1.20 7.30 21.70
CA ILE A 206 0.24 6.64 20.83
C ILE A 206 0.99 5.87 19.75
N ALA A 207 0.42 4.76 19.31
CA ALA A 207 1.07 3.87 18.34
C ALA A 207 1.48 4.59 17.04
N SER A 208 0.62 5.45 16.50
CA SER A 208 0.93 6.20 15.27
C SER A 208 2.12 7.13 15.44
N SER A 209 2.31 7.74 16.61
CA SER A 209 3.48 8.58 16.85
C SER A 209 4.75 7.72 16.96
N HIS A 210 4.71 6.62 17.71
CA HIS A 210 5.86 5.73 17.86
C HIS A 210 6.34 5.18 16.51
N ILE A 211 5.41 4.78 15.64
CA ILE A 211 5.73 4.22 14.33
C ILE A 211 6.47 5.24 13.45
N VAL A 212 6.02 6.50 13.40
CA VAL A 212 6.66 7.51 12.56
C VAL A 212 8.05 7.89 13.09
N PHE A 213 8.24 7.93 14.41
CA PHE A 213 9.58 8.13 15.00
C PHE A 213 10.51 6.92 14.78
N GLU A 214 10.00 5.69 14.86
CA GLU A 214 10.79 4.49 14.55
C GLU A 214 11.21 4.47 13.06
N GLN A 215 10.33 4.91 12.16
CA GLN A 215 10.64 5.07 10.74
C GLN A 215 11.75 6.12 10.53
N ASP A 216 11.63 7.29 11.16
CA ASP A 216 12.64 8.36 11.11
C ASP A 216 14.02 7.89 11.59
N LEU A 217 14.07 7.17 12.72
CA LEU A 217 15.31 6.58 13.23
C LEU A 217 15.89 5.51 12.30
N LEU A 218 15.03 4.74 11.63
CA LEU A 218 15.48 3.75 10.64
C LEU A 218 16.08 4.43 9.40
N MET A 219 15.50 5.55 8.97
CA MET A 219 16.02 6.35 7.86
C MET A 219 17.40 6.91 8.19
N LEU A 220 17.56 7.51 9.38
CA LEU A 220 18.85 7.96 9.89
C LEU A 220 19.91 6.85 9.91
N ALA A 221 19.52 5.63 10.28
CA ALA A 221 20.44 4.50 10.38
C ALA A 221 20.87 3.94 9.01
N ARG A 222 20.05 4.10 7.97
CA ARG A 222 20.25 3.46 6.66
C ARG A 222 20.68 4.41 5.56
N ASN A 223 20.36 5.69 5.67
CA ASN A 223 20.65 6.70 4.66
C ASN A 223 21.67 7.70 5.21
N PRO A 224 22.88 7.75 4.63
CA PRO A 224 23.85 8.77 4.98
C PRO A 224 23.30 10.16 4.63
N GLY A 225 22.90 10.93 5.65
CA GLY A 225 22.32 12.27 5.48
C GLY A 225 20.98 12.48 6.19
N GLY A 226 20.34 11.39 6.66
CA GLY A 226 18.92 11.41 7.03
C GLY A 226 18.08 11.15 5.79
#